data_AF-A0A536HED7-F1
#
_entry.id   AF-A0A536HED7-F1
#
_cell.length_a   1.000
_cell.length_b   1.000
_cell.length_c   1.000
_cell.angle_alpha   90.00
_cell.angle_beta   90.00
_cell.angle_gamma   90.00
#
_symmetry.space_group_name_H-M   'P 1'
#
loop_
_entity.id
_entity.type
_entity.pdbx_description
1 polymer ?
#
loop_
_entity_poly.entity_id
_entity_poly.type
_entity_poly.pdbx_seq_one_letter_code
_entity_poly.pdbx_strand_id
1 'polypeptide(L)'
;GATSRRKSDLASVKSVEVTDDTHVVFHLSKPNATLLATLVDRAGMMLSIDAVTKGGKDFSLAPAGAGSGPFEFVEWKRNDHLTLKKNSSYWKSGLPYLDGLTYRAIPDVNAILAALKTGDIDIARVIAPKDVASLKVDSSFVYRDVPAIGFNGFELNAGTSPFNDPAKRQAVAIAIDRYSILKNINFNIGVVAYGPIPPSSWAFDAGEKIYDHADAAKAKSMATGFTFTFKTTSDPVNQQAAQLLQSELAAAGITMQIQTEEFATYQQECAAHKFEACGVNWSGRIDPDGNMYAWWHTGGDFNDSMYSNSQVDAWLDDARTNADQTKRKQDYINAQKQIVQDAPYVFTTFGVSAQISDTKIHNFTLYPDLMIRMAEVWKG
;
A
#
# COMPACT_ATOMS: atom_id res chain seq x y z
N GLY A 1 -0.71 -5.87 19.28
CA GLY A 1 0.27 -6.72 20.01
C GLY A 1 1.68 -6.18 19.82
N ALA A 2 2.62 -6.56 20.70
CA ALA A 2 3.98 -6.02 20.73
C ALA A 2 4.80 -6.23 19.43
N THR A 3 4.35 -7.11 18.53
CA THR A 3 4.99 -7.46 17.26
C THR A 3 4.35 -6.82 16.01
N SER A 4 3.34 -5.95 16.17
CA SER A 4 2.68 -5.31 15.03
C SER A 4 3.57 -4.24 14.40
N ARG A 5 3.77 -4.29 13.07
CA ARG A 5 4.38 -3.19 12.27
C ARG A 5 3.54 -1.90 12.25
N ARG A 6 2.37 -1.90 12.88
CA ARG A 6 1.47 -0.74 13.02
C ARG A 6 1.37 -0.28 14.47
N LYS A 7 2.31 -0.68 15.33
CA LYS A 7 2.32 -0.24 16.73
C LYS A 7 2.53 1.27 16.81
N SER A 8 3.37 1.83 15.93
CA SER A 8 3.65 3.27 15.90
C SER A 8 2.43 4.14 15.59
N ASP A 9 1.42 3.61 14.90
CA ASP A 9 0.15 4.29 14.61
C ASP A 9 -0.50 4.89 15.87
N LEU A 10 -0.38 4.20 17.03
CA LEU A 10 -0.95 4.61 18.30
C LEU A 10 0.10 5.12 19.31
N ALA A 11 1.34 5.39 18.88
CA ALA A 11 2.43 5.75 19.80
C ALA A 11 2.20 7.03 20.60
N SER A 12 1.37 7.95 20.11
CA SER A 12 0.99 9.16 20.85
C SER A 12 -0.04 8.90 21.94
N VAL A 13 -0.76 7.77 21.92
CA VAL A 13 -1.78 7.44 22.92
C VAL A 13 -1.08 6.90 24.17
N LYS A 14 -1.06 7.72 25.23
CA LYS A 14 -0.46 7.36 26.52
C LYS A 14 -1.38 6.46 27.33
N SER A 15 -2.66 6.79 27.37
CA SER A 15 -3.69 5.99 28.05
C SER A 15 -5.06 6.25 27.45
N VAL A 16 -5.96 5.29 27.64
CA VAL A 16 -7.39 5.43 27.32
C VAL A 16 -8.15 5.31 28.63
N GLU A 17 -8.93 6.32 28.97
CA GLU A 17 -9.80 6.34 30.13
C GLU A 17 -11.24 6.05 29.68
N VAL A 18 -11.89 5.10 30.33
CA VAL A 18 -13.32 4.84 30.15
C VAL A 18 -14.05 5.68 31.18
N THR A 19 -14.77 6.71 30.72
CA THR A 19 -15.51 7.61 31.63
C THR A 19 -16.92 7.09 31.89
N ASP A 20 -17.51 6.38 30.92
CA ASP A 20 -18.73 5.58 31.05
C ASP A 20 -18.88 4.58 29.88
N ASP A 21 -19.99 3.84 29.83
CA ASP A 21 -20.26 2.78 28.85
C ASP A 21 -20.21 3.24 27.38
N THR A 22 -20.33 4.55 27.12
CA THR A 22 -20.39 5.14 25.77
C THR A 22 -19.34 6.22 25.51
N HIS A 23 -18.51 6.55 26.51
CA HIS A 23 -17.51 7.61 26.41
C HIS A 23 -16.12 7.12 26.81
N VAL A 24 -15.14 7.42 25.96
CA VAL A 24 -13.72 7.18 26.21
C VAL A 24 -12.91 8.45 25.96
N VAL A 25 -11.88 8.67 26.77
CA VAL A 25 -10.96 9.79 26.66
C VAL A 25 -9.56 9.25 26.32
N PHE A 26 -9.02 9.71 25.20
CA PHE A 26 -7.64 9.41 24.78
C PHE A 26 -6.70 10.46 25.35
N HIS A 27 -5.83 10.05 26.28
CA HIS A 27 -4.77 10.91 26.81
C HIS A 27 -3.53 10.77 25.95
N LEU A 28 -3.08 11.86 25.35
CA LEU A 28 -1.93 11.84 24.43
C LEU A 28 -0.64 12.27 25.14
N SER A 29 0.48 11.63 24.81
CA SER A 29 1.81 12.00 25.28
C SER A 29 2.36 13.26 24.58
N LYS A 30 1.86 13.55 23.37
CA LYS A 30 2.14 14.74 22.57
C LYS A 30 0.94 15.04 21.65
N PRO A 31 0.77 16.29 21.17
CA PRO A 31 -0.21 16.58 20.13
C PRO A 31 -0.07 15.62 18.94
N ASN A 32 -1.19 15.18 18.38
CA ASN A 32 -1.20 14.34 17.18
C ASN A 32 -2.40 14.71 16.30
N ALA A 33 -2.17 15.48 15.24
CA ALA A 33 -3.19 15.92 14.30
C ALA A 33 -3.75 14.77 13.43
N THR A 34 -3.08 13.61 13.43
CA THR A 34 -3.33 12.50 12.51
C THR A 34 -4.11 11.36 13.18
N LEU A 35 -4.27 11.40 14.51
CA LEU A 35 -4.86 10.32 15.30
C LEU A 35 -6.26 9.91 14.80
N LEU A 36 -7.12 10.86 14.46
CA LEU A 36 -8.46 10.54 13.94
C LEU A 36 -8.37 9.79 12.61
N ALA A 37 -7.50 10.24 11.69
CA ALA A 37 -7.28 9.56 10.41
C ALA A 37 -6.72 8.14 10.61
N THR A 38 -5.87 7.96 11.62
CA THR A 38 -5.33 6.65 12.01
C THR A 38 -6.42 5.72 12.59
N LEU A 39 -7.30 6.25 13.44
CA LEU A 39 -8.38 5.48 14.07
C LEU A 39 -9.50 5.09 13.09
N VAL A 40 -9.66 5.79 11.98
CA VAL A 40 -10.61 5.37 10.92
C VAL A 40 -10.01 4.36 9.92
N ASP A 41 -8.74 3.97 10.09
CA ASP A 41 -8.06 2.91 9.34
C ASP A 41 -7.88 1.65 10.23
N ARG A 42 -6.91 0.78 9.87
CA ARG A 42 -6.63 -0.52 10.50
C ARG A 42 -6.36 -0.43 12.00
N ALA A 43 -5.80 0.67 12.50
CA ALA A 43 -5.44 0.82 13.91
C ALA A 43 -6.65 1.01 14.82
N GLY A 44 -7.78 1.54 14.31
CA GLY A 44 -9.02 1.67 15.07
C GLY A 44 -10.04 0.57 14.81
N MET A 45 -9.66 -0.51 14.14
CA MET A 45 -10.50 -1.71 14.05
C MET A 45 -10.69 -2.34 15.43
N MET A 46 -11.88 -2.14 16.00
CA MET A 46 -12.22 -2.62 17.34
C MET A 46 -12.33 -4.14 17.38
N LEU A 47 -11.73 -4.74 18.41
CA LEU A 47 -11.73 -6.18 18.65
C LEU A 47 -12.39 -6.51 19.99
N SER A 48 -13.15 -7.60 20.03
CA SER A 48 -13.63 -8.21 21.26
C SER A 48 -12.46 -8.74 22.09
N ILE A 49 -12.30 -8.24 23.32
CA ILE A 49 -11.27 -8.69 24.26
C ILE A 49 -11.42 -10.19 24.56
N ASP A 50 -12.66 -10.66 24.71
CA ASP A 50 -12.95 -12.07 24.93
C ASP A 50 -12.49 -12.96 23.78
N ALA A 51 -12.74 -12.52 22.54
CA ALA A 51 -12.32 -13.27 21.35
C ALA A 51 -10.78 -13.32 21.23
N VAL A 52 -10.11 -12.18 21.47
CA VAL A 52 -8.64 -12.11 21.48
C VAL A 52 -8.06 -13.02 22.57
N THR A 53 -8.63 -13.00 23.77
CA THR A 53 -8.16 -13.79 24.91
C THR A 53 -8.36 -15.29 24.67
N LYS A 54 -9.53 -15.71 24.17
CA LYS A 54 -9.84 -17.10 23.85
C LYS A 54 -9.03 -17.64 22.68
N GLY A 55 -8.81 -16.82 21.64
CA GLY A 55 -8.07 -17.22 20.43
C GLY A 55 -6.56 -17.30 20.63
N GLY A 56 -6.00 -16.54 21.59
CA GLY A 56 -4.58 -16.56 21.90
C GLY A 56 -3.69 -16.31 20.67
N LYS A 57 -2.66 -17.15 20.49
CA LYS A 57 -1.72 -17.04 19.36
C LYS A 57 -2.36 -17.29 17.99
N ASP A 58 -3.46 -18.04 17.94
CA ASP A 58 -4.13 -18.46 16.71
C ASP A 58 -5.29 -17.52 16.34
N PHE A 59 -5.56 -16.50 17.16
CA PHE A 59 -6.61 -15.51 16.94
C PHE A 59 -6.54 -14.87 15.54
N SER A 60 -5.34 -14.57 15.04
CA SER A 60 -5.16 -13.98 13.71
C SER A 60 -5.52 -14.91 12.55
N LEU A 61 -5.59 -16.22 12.80
CA LEU A 61 -5.96 -17.24 11.82
C LEU A 61 -7.45 -17.63 11.91
N ALA A 62 -8.05 -17.46 13.09
CA ALA A 62 -9.45 -17.77 13.35
C ALA A 62 -10.10 -16.72 14.28
N PRO A 63 -10.39 -15.50 13.78
CA PRO A 63 -10.94 -14.40 14.57
C PRO A 63 -12.46 -14.54 14.81
N ALA A 64 -12.91 -15.70 15.27
CA ALA A 64 -14.32 -15.97 15.53
C ALA A 64 -14.86 -15.05 16.64
N GLY A 65 -15.97 -14.35 16.36
CA GLY A 65 -16.59 -13.40 17.30
C GLY A 65 -15.74 -12.15 17.59
N ALA A 66 -14.71 -11.88 16.78
CA ALA A 66 -13.76 -10.82 17.05
C ALA A 66 -14.31 -9.40 16.79
N GLY A 67 -15.24 -9.24 15.87
CA GLY A 67 -15.70 -7.93 15.42
C GLY A 67 -17.22 -7.74 15.51
N SER A 68 -17.65 -6.49 15.37
CA SER A 68 -19.05 -6.06 15.32
C SER A 68 -19.54 -5.78 13.89
N GLY A 69 -18.80 -6.27 12.89
CA GLY A 69 -19.03 -6.01 11.47
C GLY A 69 -20.24 -6.76 10.89
N PRO A 70 -20.58 -6.49 9.62
CA PRO A 70 -21.75 -7.08 8.94
C PRO A 70 -21.61 -8.58 8.67
N PHE A 71 -20.39 -9.11 8.64
CA PHE A 71 -20.13 -10.53 8.39
C PHE A 71 -19.25 -11.12 9.50
N GLU A 72 -19.52 -12.36 9.85
CA GLU A 72 -18.80 -13.15 10.85
C GLU A 72 -17.88 -14.16 10.19
N PHE A 73 -16.71 -14.38 10.80
CA PHE A 73 -15.78 -15.42 10.39
C PHE A 73 -16.39 -16.82 10.48
N VAL A 74 -16.22 -17.64 9.44
CA VAL A 74 -16.56 -19.07 9.43
C VAL A 74 -15.30 -19.92 9.38
N GLU A 75 -14.53 -19.81 8.29
CA GLU A 75 -13.28 -20.55 8.13
C GLU A 75 -12.30 -19.81 7.21
N TRP A 76 -11.01 -20.10 7.40
CA TRP A 76 -9.97 -19.70 6.46
C TRP A 76 -9.07 -20.90 6.14
N LYS A 77 -9.14 -21.35 4.90
CA LYS A 77 -8.21 -22.32 4.31
C LYS A 77 -7.16 -21.54 3.53
N ARG A 78 -5.93 -21.55 4.05
CA ARG A 78 -4.81 -20.81 3.44
C ARG A 78 -4.63 -21.25 1.98
N ASN A 79 -4.36 -20.27 1.12
CA ASN A 79 -4.19 -20.44 -0.33
C ASN A 79 -5.42 -21.03 -1.07
N ASP A 80 -6.58 -21.08 -0.41
CA ASP A 80 -7.82 -21.57 -1.00
C ASP A 80 -8.94 -20.53 -0.83
N HIS A 81 -9.53 -20.40 0.36
CA HIS A 81 -10.59 -19.42 0.60
C HIS A 81 -10.76 -18.97 2.05
N LEU A 82 -11.34 -17.78 2.22
CA LEU A 82 -11.91 -17.26 3.47
C LEU A 82 -13.43 -17.17 3.32
N THR A 83 -14.16 -17.85 4.18
CA THR A 83 -15.63 -17.84 4.21
C THR A 83 -16.12 -17.00 5.39
N LEU A 84 -17.05 -16.10 5.11
CA LEU A 84 -17.77 -15.29 6.08
C LEU A 84 -19.27 -15.51 5.90
N LYS A 85 -20.02 -15.48 6.99
CA LYS A 85 -21.49 -15.54 6.98
C LYS A 85 -22.07 -14.21 7.46
N LYS A 86 -23.32 -13.95 7.14
CA LYS A 86 -24.07 -12.79 7.65
C LYS A 86 -24.06 -12.75 9.19
N ASN A 87 -23.77 -11.58 9.75
CA ASN A 87 -24.00 -11.30 11.16
C ASN A 87 -25.47 -10.93 11.35
N SER A 88 -26.27 -11.85 11.90
CA SER A 88 -27.69 -11.60 12.19
C SER A 88 -27.92 -10.55 13.27
N SER A 89 -26.89 -10.24 14.05
CA SER A 89 -26.90 -9.26 15.15
C SER A 89 -26.20 -7.96 14.76
N TYR A 90 -26.00 -7.70 13.47
CA TYR A 90 -25.36 -6.47 13.01
C TYR A 90 -26.16 -5.24 13.45
N TRP A 91 -25.47 -4.26 14.01
CA TRP A 91 -26.09 -3.11 14.66
C TRP A 91 -26.90 -2.22 13.70
N LYS A 92 -26.57 -2.24 12.40
CA LYS A 92 -27.32 -1.50 11.37
C LYS A 92 -28.42 -2.38 10.81
N SER A 93 -29.66 -2.12 11.26
CA SER A 93 -30.86 -2.85 10.86
C SER A 93 -31.01 -2.94 9.34
N GLY A 94 -31.47 -4.10 8.85
CA GLY A 94 -31.67 -4.37 7.43
C GLY A 94 -30.41 -4.77 6.65
N LEU A 95 -29.23 -4.79 7.27
CA LEU A 95 -27.96 -5.15 6.64
C LEU A 95 -27.25 -6.31 7.36
N PRO A 96 -26.31 -7.01 6.70
CA PRO A 96 -26.06 -6.96 5.25
C PRO A 96 -27.17 -7.63 4.43
N TYR A 97 -27.22 -7.31 3.14
CA TYR A 97 -28.17 -7.95 2.21
C TYR A 97 -27.75 -9.37 1.83
N LEU A 98 -26.45 -9.64 1.74
CA LEU A 98 -25.92 -10.96 1.40
C LEU A 98 -25.90 -11.90 2.61
N ASP A 99 -26.14 -13.20 2.38
CA ASP A 99 -26.08 -14.23 3.42
C ASP A 99 -24.64 -14.62 3.82
N GLY A 100 -23.66 -14.31 2.97
CA GLY A 100 -22.26 -14.62 3.20
C GLY A 100 -21.35 -14.14 2.08
N LEU A 101 -20.05 -14.29 2.29
CA LEU A 101 -18.99 -13.95 1.36
C LEU A 101 -17.96 -15.08 1.33
N THR A 102 -17.43 -15.38 0.14
CA THR A 102 -16.27 -16.25 0.00
C THR A 102 -15.19 -15.51 -0.78
N TYR A 103 -14.06 -15.23 -0.13
CA TYR A 103 -12.87 -14.70 -0.78
C TYR A 103 -12.01 -15.87 -1.25
N ARG A 104 -11.83 -16.00 -2.56
CA ARG A 104 -10.98 -17.05 -3.16
C ARG A 104 -9.57 -16.53 -3.40
N ALA A 105 -8.57 -17.31 -3.02
CA ALA A 105 -7.17 -17.04 -3.33
C ALA A 105 -6.86 -17.61 -4.72
N ILE A 106 -6.80 -16.74 -5.74
CA ILE A 106 -6.44 -17.10 -7.11
C ILE A 106 -5.17 -16.32 -7.46
N PRO A 107 -3.98 -16.94 -7.40
CA PRO A 107 -2.72 -16.22 -7.58
C PRO A 107 -2.48 -15.67 -8.99
N ASP A 108 -2.98 -16.34 -10.03
CA ASP A 108 -2.81 -15.91 -11.41
C ASP A 108 -3.93 -14.95 -11.84
N VAL A 109 -3.54 -13.74 -12.25
CA VAL A 109 -4.50 -12.70 -12.65
C VAL A 109 -5.31 -13.06 -13.90
N ASN A 110 -4.80 -13.88 -14.82
CA ASN A 110 -5.56 -14.33 -15.98
C ASN A 110 -6.62 -15.38 -15.55
N ALA A 111 -6.30 -16.23 -14.57
CA ALA A 111 -7.24 -17.17 -13.99
C ALA A 111 -8.38 -16.47 -13.23
N ILE A 112 -8.13 -15.31 -12.61
CA ILE A 112 -9.18 -14.46 -12.01
C ILE A 112 -10.20 -14.04 -13.07
N LEU A 113 -9.76 -13.53 -14.22
CA LEU A 113 -10.65 -13.11 -15.29
C LEU A 113 -11.44 -14.30 -15.88
N ALA A 114 -10.81 -15.45 -16.02
CA ALA A 114 -11.49 -16.67 -16.45
C ALA A 114 -12.59 -17.09 -15.46
N ALA A 115 -12.30 -17.09 -14.16
CA ALA A 115 -13.26 -17.43 -13.10
C ALA A 115 -14.44 -16.44 -13.06
N LEU A 116 -14.20 -15.16 -13.34
CA LEU A 116 -15.28 -14.18 -13.46
C LEU A 116 -16.18 -14.49 -14.67
N LYS A 117 -15.59 -14.84 -15.81
CA LYS A 117 -16.32 -15.17 -17.05
C LYS A 117 -17.15 -16.44 -16.94
N THR A 118 -16.71 -17.43 -16.17
CA THR A 118 -17.48 -18.66 -15.91
C THR A 118 -18.55 -18.49 -14.83
N GLY A 119 -18.53 -17.38 -14.09
CA GLY A 119 -19.40 -17.16 -12.93
C GLY A 119 -18.93 -17.87 -11.65
N ASP A 120 -17.70 -18.38 -11.64
CA ASP A 120 -17.09 -19.00 -10.44
C ASP A 120 -16.71 -17.98 -9.35
N ILE A 121 -16.63 -16.69 -9.74
CA ILE A 121 -16.58 -15.54 -8.83
C ILE A 121 -17.49 -14.42 -9.36
N ASP A 122 -18.05 -13.63 -8.45
CA ASP A 122 -18.94 -12.52 -8.80
C ASP A 122 -18.21 -11.19 -8.99
N ILE A 123 -17.04 -11.04 -8.33
CA ILE A 123 -16.29 -9.80 -8.25
C ILE A 123 -14.79 -10.14 -8.32
N ALA A 124 -14.06 -9.40 -9.15
CA ALA A 124 -12.61 -9.39 -9.17
C ALA A 124 -12.08 -7.97 -8.88
N ARG A 125 -11.08 -7.86 -8.01
CA ARG A 125 -10.38 -6.59 -7.74
C ARG A 125 -8.99 -6.50 -8.34
N VAL A 126 -8.40 -7.64 -8.69
CA VAL A 126 -7.12 -7.69 -9.39
C VAL A 126 -7.45 -7.96 -10.84
N ILE A 127 -7.13 -6.99 -11.69
CA ILE A 127 -7.38 -7.03 -13.12
C ILE A 127 -6.04 -6.78 -13.78
N ALA A 128 -5.66 -7.65 -14.73
CA ALA A 128 -4.44 -7.42 -15.47
C ALA A 128 -4.61 -6.11 -16.26
N PRO A 129 -3.66 -5.16 -16.17
CA PRO A 129 -3.78 -3.87 -16.83
C PRO A 129 -4.12 -3.95 -18.32
N LYS A 130 -3.55 -4.93 -19.04
CA LYS A 130 -3.80 -5.21 -20.46
C LYS A 130 -5.28 -5.46 -20.80
N ASP A 131 -6.06 -6.00 -19.86
CA ASP A 131 -7.43 -6.45 -20.10
C ASP A 131 -8.46 -5.33 -19.86
N VAL A 132 -8.09 -4.29 -19.10
CA VAL A 132 -9.01 -3.22 -18.66
C VAL A 132 -9.70 -2.51 -19.82
N ALA A 133 -8.99 -2.21 -20.90
CA ALA A 133 -9.60 -1.52 -22.05
C ALA A 133 -10.76 -2.34 -22.65
N SER A 134 -10.60 -3.66 -22.75
CA SER A 134 -11.65 -4.56 -23.23
C SER A 134 -12.80 -4.69 -22.22
N LEU A 135 -12.49 -4.75 -20.92
CA LEU A 135 -13.47 -4.91 -19.86
C LEU A 135 -14.33 -3.66 -19.64
N LYS A 136 -13.80 -2.46 -19.95
CA LYS A 136 -14.55 -1.20 -19.90
C LYS A 136 -15.70 -1.15 -20.92
N VAL A 137 -15.61 -1.90 -22.01
CA VAL A 137 -16.61 -1.91 -23.10
C VAL A 137 -17.41 -3.20 -23.17
N ASP A 138 -17.07 -4.21 -22.36
CA ASP A 138 -17.81 -5.47 -22.27
C ASP A 138 -19.05 -5.29 -21.39
N SER A 139 -20.23 -5.29 -22.00
CA SER A 139 -21.51 -5.13 -21.30
C SER A 139 -21.89 -6.31 -20.40
N SER A 140 -21.14 -7.41 -20.45
CA SER A 140 -21.34 -8.57 -19.56
C SER A 140 -20.85 -8.28 -18.14
N PHE A 141 -20.06 -7.23 -17.95
CA PHE A 141 -19.47 -6.85 -16.67
C PHE A 141 -19.65 -5.37 -16.37
N VAL A 142 -19.48 -5.02 -15.10
CA VAL A 142 -19.40 -3.65 -14.63
C VAL A 142 -17.98 -3.37 -14.17
N TYR A 143 -17.24 -2.57 -14.92
CA TYR A 143 -15.92 -2.07 -14.53
C TYR A 143 -16.04 -0.72 -13.83
N ARG A 144 -15.34 -0.55 -12.70
CA ARG A 144 -15.21 0.72 -11.98
C ARG A 144 -13.77 0.91 -11.51
N ASP A 145 -13.29 2.15 -11.53
CA ASP A 145 -12.02 2.54 -10.93
C ASP A 145 -12.16 3.88 -10.17
N VAL A 146 -11.31 4.06 -9.17
CA VAL A 146 -11.05 5.36 -8.53
C VAL A 146 -9.54 5.50 -8.30
N PRO A 147 -8.97 6.72 -8.27
CA PRO A 147 -7.56 6.92 -7.96
C PRO A 147 -7.17 6.26 -6.64
N ALA A 148 -6.08 5.49 -6.63
CA ALA A 148 -5.53 4.95 -5.39
C ALA A 148 -4.72 6.04 -4.66
N ILE A 149 -4.65 5.92 -3.34
CA ILE A 149 -3.87 6.84 -2.49
C ILE A 149 -2.50 6.28 -2.10
N GLY A 150 -2.18 5.07 -2.58
CA GLY A 150 -0.93 4.39 -2.33
C GLY A 150 0.00 4.39 -3.55
N PHE A 151 1.30 4.39 -3.30
CA PHE A 151 2.34 4.45 -4.32
C PHE A 151 2.95 3.08 -4.61
N ASN A 152 3.48 2.94 -5.82
CA ASN A 152 4.31 1.82 -6.25
C ASN A 152 5.74 2.27 -6.50
N GLY A 153 6.67 1.33 -6.38
CA GLY A 153 8.08 1.57 -6.66
C GLY A 153 8.95 0.54 -5.94
N PHE A 154 10.10 0.97 -5.48
CA PHE A 154 11.02 0.09 -4.75
C PHE A 154 11.95 0.87 -3.83
N GLU A 155 12.37 0.21 -2.77
CA GLU A 155 13.36 0.73 -1.83
C GLU A 155 14.78 0.37 -2.26
N LEU A 156 15.71 1.22 -1.86
CA LEU A 156 17.15 1.04 -1.95
C LEU A 156 17.73 1.12 -0.53
N ASN A 157 18.27 0.03 -0.02
CA ASN A 157 18.71 -0.05 1.38
C ASN A 157 19.96 0.80 1.64
N ALA A 158 19.76 1.98 2.22
CA ALA A 158 20.81 2.95 2.56
C ALA A 158 21.77 2.46 3.66
N GLY A 159 21.44 1.38 4.36
CA GLY A 159 22.31 0.76 5.37
C GLY A 159 23.31 -0.26 4.81
N THR A 160 23.20 -0.65 3.53
CA THR A 160 24.05 -1.70 2.96
C THR A 160 24.63 -1.31 1.59
N SER A 161 25.77 -1.91 1.24
CA SER A 161 26.32 -1.76 -0.11
C SER A 161 25.36 -2.36 -1.15
N PRO A 162 25.19 -1.75 -2.34
CA PRO A 162 25.87 -0.55 -2.80
C PRO A 162 25.18 0.76 -2.39
N PHE A 163 23.98 0.71 -1.83
CA PHE A 163 23.10 1.87 -1.66
C PHE A 163 23.36 2.70 -0.40
N ASN A 164 24.32 2.32 0.43
CA ASN A 164 24.94 3.21 1.40
C ASN A 164 25.66 4.41 0.74
N ASP A 165 25.94 4.34 -0.56
CA ASP A 165 26.39 5.46 -1.39
C ASP A 165 25.18 6.22 -2.00
N PRO A 166 24.93 7.49 -1.62
CA PRO A 166 23.84 8.29 -2.18
C PRO A 166 23.92 8.46 -3.69
N ALA A 167 25.13 8.55 -4.28
CA ALA A 167 25.29 8.76 -5.72
C ALA A 167 24.76 7.56 -6.51
N LYS A 168 24.89 6.34 -5.97
CA LYS A 168 24.34 5.12 -6.58
C LYS A 168 22.82 5.07 -6.51
N ARG A 169 22.22 5.52 -5.39
CA ARG A 169 20.75 5.64 -5.27
C ARG A 169 20.19 6.63 -6.29
N GLN A 170 20.82 7.80 -6.40
CA GLN A 170 20.44 8.83 -7.35
C GLN A 170 20.64 8.37 -8.81
N ALA A 171 21.74 7.67 -9.12
CA ALA A 171 21.97 7.11 -10.45
C ALA A 171 20.85 6.12 -10.85
N VAL A 172 20.43 5.24 -9.93
CA VAL A 172 19.27 4.36 -10.15
C VAL A 172 18.01 5.20 -10.41
N ALA A 173 17.68 6.17 -9.54
CA ALA A 173 16.46 6.96 -9.67
C ALA A 173 16.39 7.80 -10.96
N ILE A 174 17.53 8.26 -11.48
CA ILE A 174 17.68 8.98 -12.75
C ILE A 174 17.54 8.04 -13.96
N ALA A 175 17.96 6.79 -13.85
CA ALA A 175 17.95 5.85 -14.97
C ALA A 175 16.54 5.31 -15.31
N ILE A 176 15.58 5.38 -14.38
CA ILE A 176 14.26 4.77 -14.52
C ILE A 176 13.29 5.66 -15.32
N ASP A 177 12.66 5.08 -16.35
CA ASP A 177 11.61 5.74 -17.13
C ASP A 177 10.23 5.37 -16.57
N ARG A 178 9.71 6.26 -15.72
CA ARG A 178 8.39 6.12 -15.09
C ARG A 178 7.23 6.10 -16.10
N TYR A 179 7.38 6.77 -17.24
CA TYR A 179 6.37 6.77 -18.30
C TYR A 179 6.38 5.46 -19.08
N SER A 180 7.56 4.88 -19.30
CA SER A 180 7.71 3.53 -19.87
C SER A 180 7.02 2.50 -18.98
N ILE A 181 7.21 2.57 -17.65
CA ILE A 181 6.50 1.70 -16.70
C ILE A 181 4.98 1.90 -16.81
N LEU A 182 4.49 3.14 -16.70
CA LEU A 182 3.07 3.46 -16.78
C LEU A 182 2.44 2.94 -18.08
N LYS A 183 3.13 3.10 -19.21
CA LYS A 183 2.65 2.69 -20.53
C LYS A 183 2.72 1.18 -20.73
N ASN A 184 3.87 0.58 -20.51
CA ASN A 184 4.17 -0.78 -20.94
C ASN A 184 3.76 -1.84 -19.91
N ILE A 185 3.74 -1.48 -18.62
CA ILE A 185 3.36 -2.37 -17.52
C ILE A 185 1.92 -2.09 -17.07
N ASN A 186 1.58 -0.81 -16.89
CA ASN A 186 0.27 -0.42 -16.38
C ASN A 186 -0.73 -0.02 -17.47
N PHE A 187 -0.38 -0.05 -18.76
CA PHE A 187 -1.28 0.25 -19.88
C PHE A 187 -1.97 1.62 -19.74
N ASN A 188 -1.24 2.62 -19.23
CA ASN A 188 -1.71 3.97 -18.92
C ASN A 188 -2.81 4.04 -17.85
N ILE A 189 -2.93 3.03 -17.00
CA ILE A 189 -3.85 3.03 -15.85
C ILE A 189 -3.11 3.57 -14.64
N GLY A 190 -3.64 4.65 -14.07
CA GLY A 190 -2.99 5.39 -13.00
C GLY A 190 -2.18 6.57 -13.54
N VAL A 191 -1.23 7.05 -12.74
CA VAL A 191 -0.39 8.21 -13.06
C VAL A 191 1.05 7.99 -12.59
N VAL A 192 2.00 8.73 -13.16
CA VAL A 192 3.38 8.75 -12.68
C VAL A 192 3.45 9.31 -11.25
N ALA A 193 4.26 8.68 -10.40
CA ALA A 193 4.53 9.14 -9.04
C ALA A 193 5.88 9.86 -8.96
N TYR A 194 5.86 11.08 -8.42
CA TYR A 194 7.05 11.90 -8.14
C TYR A 194 7.41 11.95 -6.66
N GLY A 195 6.73 11.15 -5.84
CA GLY A 195 6.82 11.15 -4.39
C GLY A 195 5.70 10.30 -3.79
N PRO A 196 5.59 10.27 -2.45
CA PRO A 196 4.62 9.44 -1.75
C PRO A 196 3.22 10.02 -1.66
N ILE A 197 3.03 11.30 -2.04
CA ILE A 197 1.75 11.99 -1.93
C ILE A 197 1.00 11.92 -3.27
N PRO A 198 -0.19 11.28 -3.33
CA PRO A 198 -0.96 11.16 -4.55
C PRO A 198 -1.61 12.50 -4.96
N PRO A 199 -1.94 12.71 -6.25
CA PRO A 199 -2.65 13.92 -6.71
C PRO A 199 -3.97 14.22 -6.01
N SER A 200 -4.64 13.20 -5.46
CA SER A 200 -5.90 13.35 -4.72
C SER A 200 -5.73 13.87 -3.29
N SER A 201 -4.50 14.00 -2.80
CA SER A 201 -4.20 14.47 -1.44
C SER A 201 -4.20 15.99 -1.35
N TRP A 202 -4.66 16.53 -0.22
CA TRP A 202 -4.60 17.96 0.10
C TRP A 202 -3.15 18.50 0.18
N ALA A 203 -2.19 17.62 0.48
CA ALA A 203 -0.77 17.96 0.57
C ALA A 203 0.01 17.78 -0.75
N PHE A 204 -0.66 17.45 -1.85
CA PHE A 204 0.00 17.25 -3.14
C PHE A 204 0.73 18.52 -3.62
N ASP A 205 1.95 18.32 -4.12
CA ASP A 205 2.75 19.33 -4.83
C ASP A 205 2.84 18.97 -6.31
N ALA A 206 2.16 19.76 -7.14
CA ALA A 206 2.18 19.59 -8.59
C ALA A 206 3.51 20.04 -9.23
N GLY A 207 4.33 20.82 -8.51
CA GLY A 207 5.63 21.30 -8.97
C GLY A 207 6.76 20.28 -8.81
N GLU A 208 6.55 19.22 -8.03
CA GLU A 208 7.56 18.17 -7.84
C GLU A 208 7.74 17.35 -9.11
N LYS A 209 8.95 17.39 -9.66
CA LYS A 209 9.37 16.80 -10.93
C LYS A 209 10.82 16.29 -10.88
N ILE A 210 11.37 16.08 -9.69
CA ILE A 210 12.68 15.46 -9.58
C ILE A 210 12.65 14.08 -10.24
N TYR A 211 13.64 13.86 -11.12
CA TYR A 211 13.78 12.66 -11.95
C TYR A 211 12.61 12.40 -12.92
N ASP A 212 11.95 13.44 -13.43
CA ASP A 212 10.80 13.29 -14.34
C ASP A 212 11.09 12.43 -15.57
N HIS A 213 12.25 12.64 -16.20
CA HIS A 213 12.68 11.88 -17.37
C HIS A 213 13.93 11.08 -17.06
N ALA A 214 13.95 9.85 -17.59
CA ALA A 214 15.11 9.00 -17.51
C ALA A 214 16.29 9.60 -18.27
N ASP A 215 17.48 9.53 -17.68
CA ASP A 215 18.72 9.99 -18.30
C ASP A 215 19.85 9.00 -17.99
N ALA A 216 19.96 7.94 -18.80
CA ALA A 216 20.98 6.91 -18.63
C ALA A 216 22.41 7.47 -18.71
N ALA A 217 22.65 8.52 -19.50
CA ALA A 217 23.98 9.12 -19.63
C ALA A 217 24.36 9.86 -18.35
N LYS A 218 23.43 10.65 -17.78
CA LYS A 218 23.62 11.32 -16.49
C LYS A 218 23.77 10.30 -15.36
N ALA A 219 22.91 9.29 -15.31
CA ALA A 219 23.03 8.20 -14.33
C ALA A 219 24.42 7.56 -14.38
N LYS A 220 24.88 7.17 -15.58
CA LYS A 220 26.22 6.58 -15.80
C LYS A 220 27.36 7.51 -15.39
N SER A 221 27.21 8.82 -15.59
CA SER A 221 28.20 9.82 -15.17
C SER A 221 28.29 9.99 -13.64
N MET A 222 27.21 9.69 -12.92
CA MET A 222 27.14 9.76 -11.46
C MET A 222 27.67 8.48 -10.80
N ALA A 223 27.20 7.32 -11.25
CA ALA A 223 27.67 6.03 -10.81
C ALA A 223 27.39 4.92 -11.83
N THR A 224 28.36 4.03 -12.05
CA THR A 224 28.26 2.92 -13.00
C THR A 224 29.10 1.73 -12.53
N GLY A 225 28.89 0.55 -13.11
CA GLY A 225 29.76 -0.63 -12.92
C GLY A 225 29.53 -1.39 -11.61
N PHE A 226 28.43 -1.09 -10.90
CA PHE A 226 28.03 -1.85 -9.72
C PHE A 226 26.87 -2.80 -10.02
N THR A 227 26.74 -3.81 -9.17
CA THR A 227 25.70 -4.83 -9.23
C THR A 227 24.91 -4.82 -7.94
N PHE A 228 23.61 -5.13 -8.01
CA PHE A 228 22.77 -5.37 -6.85
C PHE A 228 21.65 -6.36 -7.18
N THR A 229 21.04 -6.89 -6.13
CA THR A 229 19.92 -7.83 -6.14
C THR A 229 18.62 -7.08 -5.90
N PHE A 230 17.67 -7.29 -6.79
CA PHE A 230 16.31 -6.77 -6.70
C PHE A 230 15.33 -7.89 -6.35
N LYS A 231 14.74 -7.82 -5.16
CA LYS A 231 13.77 -8.80 -4.69
C LYS A 231 12.36 -8.46 -5.13
N THR A 232 11.66 -9.45 -5.67
CA THR A 232 10.29 -9.34 -6.17
C THR A 232 9.52 -10.67 -6.05
N THR A 233 8.23 -10.67 -6.38
CA THR A 233 7.38 -11.88 -6.37
C THR A 233 7.23 -12.49 -7.76
N SER A 234 6.71 -13.72 -7.83
CA SER A 234 6.43 -14.42 -9.09
C SER A 234 5.21 -13.91 -9.87
N ASP A 235 4.55 -12.84 -9.39
CA ASP A 235 3.42 -12.23 -10.11
C ASP A 235 3.87 -11.74 -11.50
N PRO A 236 3.13 -12.07 -12.58
CA PRO A 236 3.54 -11.71 -13.95
C PRO A 236 3.76 -10.21 -14.18
N VAL A 237 2.98 -9.34 -13.55
CA VAL A 237 3.13 -7.88 -13.68
C VAL A 237 4.40 -7.43 -12.99
N ASN A 238 4.68 -7.95 -11.80
CA ASN A 238 5.91 -7.66 -11.07
C ASN A 238 7.17 -8.15 -11.82
N GLN A 239 7.11 -9.31 -12.46
CA GLN A 239 8.21 -9.84 -13.27
C GLN A 239 8.48 -8.98 -14.51
N GLN A 240 7.44 -8.56 -15.21
CA GLN A 240 7.56 -7.66 -16.36
C GLN A 240 8.15 -6.30 -15.96
N ALA A 241 7.70 -5.75 -14.83
CA ALA A 241 8.26 -4.51 -14.28
C ALA A 241 9.75 -4.67 -13.95
N ALA A 242 10.13 -5.75 -13.26
CA ALA A 242 11.53 -6.02 -12.91
C ALA A 242 12.43 -6.17 -14.14
N GLN A 243 11.96 -6.82 -15.21
CA GLN A 243 12.70 -6.96 -16.47
C GLN A 243 12.87 -5.61 -17.19
N LEU A 244 11.85 -4.76 -17.18
CA LEU A 244 11.93 -3.40 -17.72
C LEU A 244 12.98 -2.57 -16.96
N LEU A 245 12.90 -2.56 -15.62
CA LEU A 245 13.89 -1.89 -14.76
C LEU A 245 15.31 -2.42 -15.01
N GLN A 246 15.47 -3.74 -15.17
CA GLN A 246 16.76 -4.36 -15.48
C GLN A 246 17.35 -3.82 -16.79
N SER A 247 16.52 -3.70 -17.82
CA SER A 247 16.94 -3.16 -19.13
C SER A 247 17.31 -1.67 -19.05
N GLU A 248 16.53 -0.86 -18.35
CA GLU A 248 16.78 0.57 -18.17
C GLU A 248 18.08 0.82 -17.40
N LEU A 249 18.33 0.05 -16.33
CA LEU A 249 19.55 0.15 -15.54
C LEU A 249 20.78 -0.36 -16.29
N ALA A 250 20.64 -1.40 -17.12
CA ALA A 250 21.72 -1.88 -17.96
C ALA A 250 22.21 -0.81 -18.94
N ALA A 251 21.30 0.01 -19.49
CA ALA A 251 21.65 1.15 -20.35
C ALA A 251 22.47 2.22 -19.62
N ALA A 252 22.27 2.37 -18.31
CA ALA A 252 23.06 3.25 -17.43
C ALA A 252 24.37 2.58 -16.93
N GLY A 253 24.67 1.34 -17.33
CA GLY A 253 25.85 0.60 -16.87
C GLY A 253 25.72 0.04 -15.44
N ILE A 254 24.49 -0.14 -14.95
CA ILE A 254 24.17 -0.70 -13.64
C ILE A 254 23.58 -2.10 -13.84
N THR A 255 24.11 -3.11 -13.13
CA THR A 255 23.63 -4.49 -13.28
C THR A 255 22.64 -4.84 -12.16
N MET A 256 21.38 -5.10 -12.52
CA MET A 256 20.36 -5.56 -11.57
C MET A 256 20.11 -7.05 -11.73
N GLN A 257 20.23 -7.83 -10.65
CA GLN A 257 19.91 -9.25 -10.60
C GLN A 257 18.52 -9.45 -9.98
N ILE A 258 17.58 -10.04 -10.72
CA ILE A 258 16.23 -10.28 -10.23
C ILE A 258 16.22 -11.54 -9.35
N GLN A 259 15.76 -11.41 -8.11
CA GLN A 259 15.54 -12.52 -7.19
C GLN A 259 14.06 -12.64 -6.89
N THR A 260 13.48 -13.80 -7.23
CA THR A 260 12.05 -14.07 -7.05
C THR A 260 11.81 -14.89 -5.79
N GLU A 261 10.88 -14.44 -4.95
CA GLU A 261 10.57 -15.04 -3.65
C GLU A 261 9.06 -15.15 -3.41
N GLU A 262 8.67 -15.97 -2.42
CA GLU A 262 7.31 -16.00 -1.88
C GLU A 262 7.05 -14.72 -1.07
N PHE A 263 5.83 -14.17 -1.13
CA PHE A 263 5.52 -12.84 -0.60
C PHE A 263 5.76 -12.70 0.92
N ALA A 264 5.46 -13.72 1.73
CA ALA A 264 5.69 -13.64 3.17
C ALA A 264 7.18 -13.66 3.51
N THR A 265 7.98 -14.50 2.85
CA THR A 265 9.45 -14.48 2.96
C THR A 265 10.01 -13.13 2.53
N TYR A 266 9.60 -12.65 1.36
CA TYR A 266 9.96 -11.36 0.80
C TYR A 266 9.74 -10.20 1.80
N GLN A 267 8.52 -10.12 2.38
CA GLN A 267 8.18 -9.10 3.37
C GLN A 267 9.00 -9.21 4.66
N GLN A 268 9.26 -10.44 5.13
CA GLN A 268 10.04 -10.67 6.34
C GLN A 268 11.50 -10.23 6.17
N GLU A 269 12.10 -10.51 5.02
CA GLU A 269 13.49 -10.14 4.75
C GLU A 269 13.66 -8.64 4.55
N CYS A 270 12.70 -7.98 3.88
CA CYS A 270 12.68 -6.52 3.78
C CYS A 270 12.58 -5.85 5.16
N ALA A 271 11.63 -6.32 5.99
CA ALA A 271 11.47 -5.83 7.37
C ALA A 271 12.68 -6.08 8.27
N ALA A 272 13.53 -7.06 7.93
CA ALA A 272 14.77 -7.37 8.63
C ALA A 272 16.01 -6.66 8.03
N HIS A 273 15.81 -5.74 7.08
CA HIS A 273 16.85 -5.03 6.34
C HIS A 273 17.80 -5.95 5.56
N LYS A 274 17.36 -7.17 5.21
CA LYS A 274 18.15 -8.18 4.48
C LYS A 274 17.92 -8.10 2.97
N PHE A 275 18.17 -6.94 2.39
CA PHE A 275 17.99 -6.70 0.96
C PHE A 275 18.88 -5.55 0.48
N GLU A 276 19.17 -5.51 -0.82
CA GLU A 276 19.79 -4.36 -1.48
C GLU A 276 18.70 -3.47 -2.09
N ALA A 277 17.79 -4.06 -2.87
CA ALA A 277 16.58 -3.41 -3.36
C ALA A 277 15.34 -4.33 -3.28
N CYS A 278 14.16 -3.76 -3.00
CA CYS A 278 12.93 -4.53 -2.85
C CYS A 278 11.69 -3.80 -3.43
N GLY A 279 10.86 -4.53 -4.18
CA GLY A 279 9.66 -4.00 -4.83
C GLY A 279 8.49 -3.71 -3.89
N VAL A 280 8.06 -2.47 -3.78
CA VAL A 280 7.02 -2.05 -2.83
C VAL A 280 5.73 -1.66 -3.55
N ASN A 281 4.61 -2.14 -3.01
CA ASN A 281 3.27 -1.67 -3.31
C ASN A 281 2.59 -1.23 -2.00
N TRP A 282 2.41 0.07 -1.83
CA TRP A 282 1.75 0.63 -0.66
C TRP A 282 0.27 0.89 -0.94
N SER A 283 -0.59 0.60 0.05
CA SER A 283 -2.05 0.81 -0.07
C SER A 283 -2.49 2.26 0.14
N GLY A 284 -1.66 3.09 0.77
CA GLY A 284 -1.98 4.49 1.05
C GLY A 284 -2.80 4.72 2.33
N ARG A 285 -2.74 5.93 2.86
CA ARG A 285 -3.54 6.47 3.97
C ARG A 285 -4.08 7.85 3.60
N ILE A 286 -5.26 8.18 4.13
CA ILE A 286 -5.96 9.43 3.78
C ILE A 286 -5.20 10.68 4.25
N ASP A 287 -4.49 10.57 5.37
CA ASP A 287 -3.60 11.60 5.87
C ASP A 287 -2.16 11.30 5.40
N PRO A 288 -1.43 12.29 4.84
CA PRO A 288 -0.06 12.10 4.35
C PRO A 288 0.90 11.54 5.39
N ASP A 289 0.66 11.76 6.68
CA ASP A 289 1.46 11.19 7.77
C ASP A 289 1.59 9.67 7.65
N GLY A 290 0.48 8.99 7.38
CA GLY A 290 0.43 7.53 7.24
C GLY A 290 1.11 7.01 5.97
N ASN A 291 1.48 7.90 5.05
CA ASN A 291 2.25 7.57 3.85
C ASN A 291 3.73 7.93 3.98
N MET A 292 4.11 8.76 4.95
CA MET A 292 5.46 9.32 5.02
C MET A 292 6.19 9.01 6.32
N TYR A 293 5.56 9.20 7.48
CA TYR A 293 6.26 9.14 8.76
C TYR A 293 6.86 7.76 9.01
N ALA A 294 6.07 6.70 8.92
CA ALA A 294 6.56 5.35 9.16
C ALA A 294 7.59 4.86 8.11
N TRP A 295 7.62 5.48 6.92
CA TRP A 295 8.49 5.11 5.80
C TRP A 295 9.84 5.82 5.81
N TRP A 296 9.89 7.10 6.20
CA TRP A 296 11.10 7.92 6.08
C TRP A 296 11.50 8.67 7.34
N HIS A 297 10.73 8.59 8.43
CA HIS A 297 11.26 8.97 9.74
C HIS A 297 12.33 7.95 10.15
N THR A 298 13.42 8.42 10.74
CA THR A 298 14.48 7.57 11.27
C THR A 298 13.90 6.57 12.28
N GLY A 299 14.11 5.26 12.04
CA GLY A 299 13.57 4.19 12.88
C GLY A 299 12.05 3.94 12.72
N GLY A 300 11.41 4.46 11.68
CA GLY A 300 10.01 4.19 11.37
C GLY A 300 9.72 2.72 11.04
N ASP A 301 8.52 2.25 11.37
CA ASP A 301 8.12 0.83 11.25
C ASP A 301 8.13 0.28 9.81
N PHE A 302 8.06 1.15 8.79
CA PHE A 302 8.14 0.83 7.35
C PHE A 302 9.40 1.39 6.69
N ASN A 303 10.36 1.90 7.46
CA ASN A 303 11.64 2.39 6.94
C ASN A 303 12.61 1.22 6.75
N ASP A 304 12.23 0.28 5.89
CA ASP A 304 13.01 -0.92 5.59
C ASP A 304 14.34 -0.54 4.90
N SER A 305 14.35 0.59 4.18
CA SER A 305 15.53 1.18 3.53
C SER A 305 16.61 1.70 4.49
N MET A 306 16.35 1.76 5.81
CA MET A 306 17.26 2.34 6.81
C MET A 306 17.65 3.81 6.53
N TYR A 307 16.76 4.57 5.88
CA TYR A 307 16.99 5.99 5.61
C TYR A 307 16.98 6.80 6.91
N SER A 308 17.84 7.83 6.98
CA SER A 308 17.95 8.70 8.14
C SER A 308 18.37 10.09 7.69
N ASN A 309 17.53 11.09 7.97
CA ASN A 309 17.84 12.50 7.71
C ASN A 309 17.13 13.36 8.77
N SER A 310 17.90 14.02 9.63
CA SER A 310 17.36 14.76 10.78
C SER A 310 16.45 15.93 10.38
N GLN A 311 16.64 16.51 9.19
CA GLN A 311 15.76 17.57 8.71
C GLN A 311 14.42 17.02 8.20
N VAL A 312 14.44 15.82 7.58
CA VAL A 312 13.21 15.10 7.23
C VAL A 312 12.45 14.70 8.49
N ASP A 313 13.14 14.15 9.49
CA ASP A 313 12.53 13.83 10.79
C ASP A 313 11.84 15.05 11.41
N ALA A 314 12.52 16.21 11.42
CA ALA A 314 11.98 17.45 11.97
C ALA A 314 10.71 17.93 11.23
N TRP A 315 10.67 17.86 9.90
CA TRP A 315 9.46 18.20 9.14
C TRP A 315 8.32 17.22 9.39
N LEU A 316 8.61 15.92 9.46
CA LEU A 316 7.60 14.89 9.71
C LEU A 316 7.04 14.96 11.14
N ASP A 317 7.88 15.26 12.12
CA ASP A 317 7.48 15.49 13.52
C ASP A 317 6.60 16.75 13.68
N ASP A 318 6.97 17.87 13.05
CA ASP A 318 6.15 19.08 13.07
C ASP A 318 4.82 18.83 12.36
N ALA A 319 4.83 18.24 11.16
CA ALA A 319 3.62 17.94 10.41
C ALA A 319 2.64 17.02 11.17
N ARG A 320 3.13 16.14 12.03
CA ARG A 320 2.29 15.27 12.88
C ARG A 320 1.70 16.00 14.09
N THR A 321 2.45 16.92 14.68
CA THR A 321 2.07 17.60 15.94
C THR A 321 1.33 18.92 15.73
N ASN A 322 1.46 19.52 14.55
CA ASN A 322 0.88 20.80 14.20
C ASN A 322 -0.59 20.66 13.74
N ALA A 323 -1.48 21.52 14.24
CA ALA A 323 -2.90 21.51 13.87
C ALA A 323 -3.20 22.32 12.59
N ASP A 324 -2.30 23.20 12.15
CA ASP A 324 -2.49 24.01 10.94
C ASP A 324 -2.19 23.20 9.67
N GLN A 325 -3.23 22.85 8.92
CA GLN A 325 -3.11 22.08 7.69
C GLN A 325 -2.21 22.74 6.63
N THR A 326 -2.12 24.08 6.58
CA THR A 326 -1.24 24.79 5.64
C THR A 326 0.22 24.60 6.02
N LYS A 327 0.54 24.68 7.32
CA LYS A 327 1.90 24.42 7.81
C LYS A 327 2.31 22.97 7.58
N ARG A 328 1.42 22.02 7.93
CA ARG A 328 1.61 20.60 7.65
C ARG A 328 1.88 20.33 6.17
N LYS A 329 1.11 20.97 5.28
CA LYS A 329 1.32 20.85 3.82
C LYS A 329 2.74 21.25 3.44
N GLN A 330 3.22 22.40 3.92
CA GLN A 330 4.56 22.87 3.60
C GLN A 330 5.64 21.90 4.11
N ASP A 331 5.47 21.34 5.31
CA ASP A 331 6.41 20.36 5.87
C ASP A 331 6.42 19.07 5.05
N TYR A 332 5.25 18.55 4.64
CA TYR A 332 5.18 17.38 3.76
C TYR A 332 5.84 17.63 2.40
N ILE A 333 5.67 18.81 1.81
CA ILE A 333 6.34 19.19 0.55
C ILE A 333 7.86 19.20 0.72
N ASN A 334 8.36 19.83 1.79
CA ASN A 334 9.79 19.89 2.07
C ASN A 334 10.39 18.49 2.31
N ALA A 335 9.72 17.67 3.13
CA ALA A 335 10.13 16.31 3.41
C ALA A 335 10.12 15.45 2.13
N GLN A 336 9.04 15.50 1.34
CA GLN A 336 8.93 14.78 0.08
C GLN A 336 10.10 15.12 -0.86
N LYS A 337 10.37 16.41 -1.05
CA LYS A 337 11.44 16.87 -1.93
C LYS A 337 12.79 16.30 -1.51
N GLN A 338 13.13 16.37 -0.22
CA GLN A 338 14.40 15.84 0.29
C GLN A 338 14.47 14.31 0.15
N ILE A 339 13.38 13.59 0.48
CA ILE A 339 13.30 12.13 0.34
C ILE A 339 13.54 11.73 -1.12
N VAL A 340 12.86 12.38 -2.06
CA VAL A 340 13.01 12.08 -3.48
C VAL A 340 14.44 12.38 -3.95
N GLN A 341 15.05 13.49 -3.54
CA GLN A 341 16.45 13.81 -3.86
C GLN A 341 17.46 12.80 -3.30
N ASP A 342 17.22 12.29 -2.10
CA ASP A 342 18.12 11.32 -1.46
C ASP A 342 17.94 9.90 -2.01
N ALA A 343 16.84 9.67 -2.72
CA ALA A 343 16.47 8.43 -3.40
C ALA A 343 16.57 7.14 -2.54
N PRO A 344 16.16 7.10 -1.26
CA PRO A 344 16.02 5.83 -0.54
C PRO A 344 14.88 4.97 -1.11
N TYR A 345 14.00 5.59 -1.89
CA TYR A 345 12.88 4.99 -2.59
C TYR A 345 12.80 5.56 -4.01
N VAL A 346 12.57 4.70 -5.00
CA VAL A 346 12.30 5.10 -6.38
C VAL A 346 10.81 4.96 -6.65
N PHE A 347 10.09 6.07 -6.58
CA PHE A 347 8.65 6.13 -6.90
C PHE A 347 8.44 5.93 -8.39
N THR A 348 7.42 5.15 -8.76
CA THR A 348 7.12 4.83 -10.17
C THR A 348 5.74 5.31 -10.57
N THR A 349 4.68 4.76 -9.96
CA THR A 349 3.29 5.09 -10.30
C THR A 349 2.39 5.16 -9.07
N PHE A 350 1.31 5.93 -9.17
CA PHE A 350 0.09 5.75 -8.39
C PHE A 350 -0.89 4.95 -9.25
N GLY A 351 -1.40 3.85 -8.70
CA GLY A 351 -2.39 3.02 -9.38
C GLY A 351 -3.82 3.54 -9.21
N VAL A 352 -4.77 2.62 -9.46
CA VAL A 352 -6.19 2.82 -9.18
C VAL A 352 -6.70 1.71 -8.27
N SER A 353 -7.71 2.02 -7.46
CA SER A 353 -8.57 1.00 -6.85
C SER A 353 -9.59 0.61 -7.91
N ALA A 354 -9.43 -0.58 -8.49
CA ALA A 354 -10.32 -1.07 -9.53
C ALA A 354 -11.15 -2.26 -9.04
N GLN A 355 -12.30 -2.43 -9.67
CA GLN A 355 -13.18 -3.58 -9.49
C GLN A 355 -13.91 -3.85 -10.79
N ILE A 356 -14.05 -5.14 -11.08
CA ILE A 356 -14.96 -5.65 -12.09
C ILE A 356 -15.93 -6.62 -11.41
N SER A 357 -17.20 -6.57 -11.77
CA SER A 357 -18.20 -7.52 -11.29
C SER A 357 -19.15 -7.98 -12.40
N ASP A 358 -19.83 -9.09 -12.13
CA ASP A 358 -21.07 -9.43 -12.82
C ASP A 358 -22.09 -8.29 -12.72
N THR A 359 -22.96 -8.16 -13.73
CA THR A 359 -24.00 -7.12 -13.82
C THR A 359 -25.08 -7.23 -12.75
N LYS A 360 -25.24 -8.40 -12.12
CA LYS A 360 -26.15 -8.64 -10.99
C LYS A 360 -25.63 -8.08 -9.67
N ILE A 361 -24.37 -7.62 -9.62
CA ILE A 361 -23.81 -7.02 -8.40
C ILE A 361 -24.11 -5.53 -8.38
N HIS A 362 -24.79 -5.11 -7.31
CA HIS A 362 -25.25 -3.75 -7.14
C HIS A 362 -24.71 -3.13 -5.84
N ASN A 363 -24.69 -1.80 -5.78
CA ASN A 363 -24.24 -1.01 -4.62
C ASN A 363 -22.81 -1.29 -4.14
N PHE A 364 -21.94 -1.81 -5.01
CA PHE A 364 -20.51 -1.89 -4.71
C PHE A 364 -19.87 -0.50 -4.91
N THR A 365 -19.36 0.06 -3.82
CA THR A 365 -18.66 1.35 -3.79
C THR A 365 -17.16 1.13 -3.62
N LEU A 366 -16.37 1.76 -4.49
CA LEU A 366 -14.92 1.77 -4.39
C LEU A 366 -14.45 2.90 -3.48
N TYR A 367 -13.43 2.59 -2.69
CA TYR A 367 -12.75 3.56 -1.83
C TYR A 367 -11.25 3.58 -2.18
N PRO A 368 -10.60 4.75 -2.10
CA PRO A 368 -9.18 4.87 -2.40
C PRO A 368 -8.27 4.03 -1.49
N ASP A 369 -8.71 3.74 -0.26
CA ASP A 369 -7.99 2.96 0.76
C ASP A 369 -7.89 1.45 0.50
N LEU A 370 -8.47 1.00 -0.63
CA LEU A 370 -8.53 -0.39 -1.09
C LEU A 370 -9.31 -1.34 -0.16
N MET A 371 -9.98 -0.82 0.88
CA MET A 371 -10.75 -1.62 1.82
C MET A 371 -12.14 -1.95 1.25
N ILE A 372 -12.48 -3.24 1.30
CA ILE A 372 -13.73 -3.75 0.75
C ILE A 372 -14.85 -3.56 1.78
N ARG A 373 -15.97 -2.97 1.34
CA ARG A 373 -17.15 -2.73 2.17
C ARG A 373 -18.36 -3.38 1.50
N MET A 374 -18.78 -4.52 2.04
CA MET A 374 -19.84 -5.37 1.44
C MET A 374 -21.20 -5.23 2.12
N ALA A 375 -21.33 -4.36 3.15
CA ALA A 375 -22.55 -4.30 3.96
C ALA A 375 -23.81 -4.03 3.12
N GLU A 376 -23.70 -3.12 2.14
CA GLU A 376 -24.82 -2.63 1.32
C GLU A 376 -24.85 -3.25 -0.08
N VAL A 377 -23.93 -4.16 -0.37
CA VAL A 377 -23.88 -4.88 -1.66
C VAL A 377 -24.99 -5.92 -1.68
N TRP A 378 -25.66 -6.06 -2.83
CA TRP A 378 -26.64 -7.11 -3.07
C TRP A 378 -26.47 -7.71 -4.47
N LYS A 379 -26.99 -8.93 -4.64
CA LYS A 379 -26.94 -9.70 -5.88
C LYS A 379 -28.37 -9.93 -6.39
N GLY A 380 -28.65 -9.48 -7.61
CA GLY A 380 -29.97 -9.53 -8.26
C GLY A 380 -30.30 -10.82 -8.99
#